data_AF-A0A659URZ5-F1
#
_entry.id   AF-A0A659URZ5-F1
#
_cell.length_a   1.000
_cell.length_b   1.000
_cell.length_c   1.000
_cell.angle_alpha   90.00
_cell.angle_beta   90.00
_cell.angle_gamma   90.00
#
_symmetry.space_group_name_H-M   'P 1'
#
loop_
_entity.id
_entity.type
_entity.pdbx_description
1 polymer ?
#
loop_
_entity_poly.entity_id
_entity_poly.type
_entity_poly.pdbx_seq_one_letter_code
_entity_poly.pdbx_strand_id
1 'polypeptide(L)' 'MNDRLRAFSGQIIAIGVALLLGAIIILMVGESPVRVLMTLLRGAFGDQEKIA' A
#
# COMPACT_ATOMS: atom_id res chain seq x y z
N MET A 1 23.30 0.66 -20.18
CA MET A 1 23.17 1.00 -18.75
C MET A 1 21.97 1.93 -18.44
N ASN A 2 21.20 2.36 -19.46
CA ASN A 2 20.00 3.20 -19.26
C ASN A 2 18.71 2.38 -19.02
N ASP A 3 18.66 1.11 -19.43
CA ASP A 3 17.45 0.28 -19.32
C ASP A 3 17.11 -0.07 -17.88
N ARG A 4 18.12 -0.30 -17.03
CA ARG A 4 17.91 -0.55 -15.60
C ARG A 4 17.35 0.67 -14.87
N LEU A 5 17.84 1.86 -15.19
CA LEU A 5 17.32 3.11 -14.62
C LEU A 5 15.87 3.37 -15.05
N ARG A 6 15.54 3.07 -16.32
CA ARG A 6 14.17 3.20 -16.86
C ARG A 6 13.19 2.18 -16.27
N ALA A 7 13.65 0.95 -16.07
CA ALA A 7 12.87 -0.09 -15.39
C ALA A 7 12.63 0.27 -13.91
N PHE A 8 13.67 0.77 -13.23
CA PHE A 8 13.58 1.16 -11.82
C PHE A 8 12.64 2.36 -11.61
N SER A 9 12.74 3.38 -12.48
CA SER A 9 11.83 4.53 -12.41
C SER A 9 10.39 4.16 -12.73
N GLY A 10 10.16 3.31 -13.74
CA GLY A 10 8.83 2.78 -14.06
C GLY A 10 8.23 1.98 -12.90
N GLN A 11 9.04 1.16 -12.22
CA GLN A 11 8.60 0.37 -11.08
C GLN A 11 8.23 1.23 -9.87
N ILE A 12 9.03 2.26 -9.55
CA ILE A 12 8.72 3.20 -8.47
C ILE A 12 7.41 3.94 -8.76
N ILE A 13 7.21 4.39 -10.00
CA ILE A 13 5.96 5.05 -10.41
C ILE A 13 4.78 4.09 -10.28
N ALA A 14 4.92 2.84 -10.73
CA ALA A 14 3.86 1.84 -10.62
C ALA A 14 3.46 1.57 -9.16
N ILE A 15 4.44 1.44 -8.26
CA ILE A 15 4.20 1.29 -6.82
C ILE A 15 3.49 2.53 -6.26
N GLY A 16 3.96 3.73 -6.62
CA GLY A 16 3.33 4.99 -6.21
C GLY A 16 1.86 5.09 -6.64
N VAL A 17 1.56 4.72 -7.88
CA VAL A 17 0.19 4.69 -8.42
C VAL A 17 -0.68 3.68 -7.69
N ALA A 18 -0.18 2.47 -7.43
CA ALA A 18 -0.90 1.45 -6.69
C ALA A 18 -1.24 1.90 -5.26
N LEU A 19 -0.27 2.52 -4.57
CA LEU A 19 -0.48 3.07 -3.21
C LEU A 19 -1.50 4.21 -3.22
N LEU A 20 -1.45 5.11 -4.21
CA LEU A 20 -2.41 6.20 -4.35
C LEU A 20 -3.84 5.69 -4.61
N LEU A 21 -4.01 4.72 -5.52
CA LEU A 21 -5.32 4.13 -5.80
C LEU A 21 -5.92 3.45 -4.55
N GLY A 22 -5.12 2.68 -3.83
CA GLY A 22 -5.55 2.06 -2.57
C GLY A 22 -5.96 3.10 -1.53
N ALA A 23 -5.17 4.17 -1.37
CA ALA A 23 -5.48 5.26 -0.44
C ALA A 23 -6.77 6.01 -0.82
N ILE A 24 -7.00 6.27 -2.12
CA ILE A 24 -8.23 6.91 -2.62
C ILE A 24 -9.46 6.06 -2.30
N ILE A 25 -9.40 4.75 -2.54
CA ILE A 25 -10.51 3.83 -2.23
C ILE A 25 -10.83 3.87 -0.73
N ILE A 26 -9.81 3.86 0.13
CA ILE A 26 -10.02 3.90 1.59
C ILE A 26 -10.66 5.22 2.02
N LEU A 27 -10.21 6.34 1.45
CA LEU A 27 -10.80 7.66 1.71
C LEU A 27 -12.27 7.72 1.26
N MET A 28 -12.61 7.11 0.12
CA MET A 28 -14.00 7.05 -0.37
C MET A 28 -14.93 6.28 0.55
N VAL A 29 -14.42 5.32 1.31
CA VAL A 29 -15.19 4.56 2.32
C VAL A 29 -15.37 5.37 3.62
N GLY A 30 -14.72 6.54 3.74
CA GLY A 30 -14.80 7.40 4.92
C GLY A 30 -13.82 7.00 6.04
N GLU A 31 -12.85 6.13 5.73
CA GLU A 31 -11.81 5.72 6.67
C GLU A 31 -10.48 6.45 6.44
N SER A 32 -9.65 6.50 7.49
CA SER A 32 -8.31 7.09 7.37
C SER A 32 -7.35 6.08 6.75
N PRO A 33 -6.72 6.37 5.59
CA PRO A 33 -5.79 5.45 4.94
C PRO A 33 -4.59 5.09 5.82
N VAL A 34 -4.15 6.01 6.68
CA VAL A 34 -3.09 5.76 7.67
C VAL A 34 -3.55 4.76 8.74
N ARG A 35 -4.81 4.88 9.20
CA ARG A 35 -5.40 3.95 10.17
C ARG A 35 -5.54 2.56 9.57
N VAL A 36 -6.04 2.44 8.34
CA VAL A 36 -6.16 1.15 7.65
C VAL A 36 -4.78 0.52 7.44
N LEU A 37 -3.77 1.29 7.02
CA LEU A 37 -2.41 0.80 6.91
C LEU A 37 -1.90 0.27 8.25
N MET A 38 -2.07 1.02 9.35
CA MET A 38 -1.70 0.54 10.69
C MET A 38 -2.46 -0.71 11.11
N THR A 39 -3.75 -0.82 10.79
CA THR A 39 -4.55 -2.03 11.07
C THR A 39 -4.04 -3.23 10.26
N LEU A 40 -3.71 -3.04 8.98
CA LEU A 40 -3.13 -4.09 8.14
C LEU A 40 -1.74 -4.50 8.62
N LEU A 41 -0.87 -3.54 8.95
CA LEU A 41 0.45 -3.81 9.52
C LEU A 41 0.33 -4.53 10.87
N ARG A 42 -0.60 -4.10 11.73
CA ARG A 42 -0.87 -4.76 13.01
C ARG A 42 -1.37 -6.19 12.81
N GLY A 43 -2.29 -6.42 11.88
CA GLY A 43 -2.76 -7.77 11.52
C GLY A 43 -1.67 -8.63 10.89
N ALA A 44 -0.80 -8.06 10.07
CA ALA A 44 0.30 -8.77 9.41
C ALA A 44 1.46 -9.12 10.36
N PHE A 45 1.72 -8.30 11.38
CA PHE A 45 2.91 -8.43 12.24
C PHE A 45 2.64 -8.79 13.71
N GLY A 46 1.41 -8.65 14.22
CA GLY A 46 1.20 -8.68 15.67
C GLY A 46 -0.15 -9.12 16.17
N ASP A 47 -1.05 -9.62 15.32
CA ASP A 47 -2.31 -10.18 15.81
C ASP A 47 -2.82 -11.31 14.91
N GLN A 48 -2.31 -12.51 15.16
CA GLN A 48 -2.82 -13.76 14.61
C GLN A 48 -4.18 -14.17 15.23
N GLU A 49 -4.82 -13.34 16.07
CA GLU A 49 -6.08 -13.72 16.73
C GLU A 49 -7.33 -13.67 15.83
N LYS A 50 -7.21 -13.32 14.53
CA LYS A 50 -8.36 -13.23 13.62
C LYS A 50 -8.31 -14.09 12.36
N ILE A 51 -7.44 -15.10 12.32
CA ILE A 51 -7.57 -16.20 11.36
C ILE A 51 -8.04 -17.43 12.14
N ALA A 52 -9.32 -17.43 12.53
CA ALA A 52 -10.05 -18.57 13.09
C ALA A 52 -11.42 -18.66 12.40
#